data_AF-A0A409Y088-F1
#
_entry.id   AF-A0A409Y088-F1
#
_cell.length_a   1.000
_cell.length_b   1.000
_cell.length_c   1.000
_cell.angle_alpha   90.00
_cell.angle_beta   90.00
_cell.angle_gamma   90.00
#
_symmetry.space_group_name_H-M   'P 1'
#
loop_
_entity.id
_entity.type
_entity.pdbx_description
1 polymer ?
#
loop_
_entity_poly.entity_id
_entity_poly.type
_entity_poly.pdbx_seq_one_letter_code
_entity_poly.pdbx_strand_id
1 'polypeptide(L)'
;MSEEIEIVDPPTEVHKVASPDIIHLRTGVPSVLQRISGTTWFYKIWFSESTHLPEPNCGFAGDLYIIKNLSCIYVFWKRRKDNGKEVWSLTNSAKKIYHPDDSKFVLNAGVYPEWRNKRSKITWSGDFQQAGERFLSGFGLGSSKGRPIVL
;
A
#
# COMPACT_ATOMS: atom_id res chain seq x y z
N MET A 1 29.85 -37.72 48.59
CA MET A 1 30.33 -36.37 48.22
C MET A 1 29.74 -36.09 46.87
N SER A 2 28.68 -35.28 46.83
CA SER A 2 27.92 -34.99 45.62
C SER A 2 28.40 -33.65 45.08
N GLU A 3 28.91 -33.63 43.85
CA GLU A 3 29.24 -32.39 43.15
C GLU A 3 27.95 -31.79 42.59
N GLU A 4 27.62 -30.57 43.02
CA GLU A 4 26.56 -29.76 42.43
C GLU A 4 27.08 -29.18 41.11
N ILE A 5 26.40 -29.52 40.01
CA ILE A 5 26.67 -28.94 38.69
C ILE A 5 25.88 -27.64 38.59
N GLU A 6 26.61 -26.52 38.56
CA GLU A 6 26.06 -25.18 38.36
C GLU A 6 25.64 -25.03 36.89
N ILE A 7 24.33 -25.04 36.63
CA ILE A 7 23.76 -24.83 35.29
C ILE A 7 23.75 -23.32 35.04
N VAL A 8 24.71 -22.83 34.26
CA VAL A 8 24.74 -21.46 33.76
C VAL A 8 23.78 -21.37 32.58
N ASP A 9 22.65 -20.68 32.76
CA ASP A 9 21.71 -20.37 31.68
C ASP A 9 22.43 -19.60 30.55
N PRO A 10 22.26 -19.99 29.28
CA PRO A 10 22.83 -19.24 28.17
C PRO A 10 22.18 -17.85 28.10
N PRO A 11 22.92 -16.82 27.65
CA PRO A 11 22.37 -15.48 27.50
C PRO A 11 21.23 -15.53 26.49
N THR A 12 20.01 -15.23 26.95
CA THR A 12 18.86 -14.97 26.08
C THR A 12 19.23 -13.81 25.17
N GLU A 13 19.62 -14.11 23.93
CA GLU A 13 19.65 -13.12 22.86
C GLU A 13 18.24 -12.55 22.75
N VAL A 14 18.06 -11.35 23.29
CA VAL A 14 16.86 -10.55 23.06
C VAL A 14 16.92 -10.17 21.58
N HIS A 15 16.40 -11.04 20.73
CA HIS A 15 16.02 -10.70 19.38
C HIS A 15 15.09 -9.50 19.52
N LYS A 16 15.60 -8.29 19.25
CA LYS A 16 14.78 -7.12 19.02
C LYS A 16 13.89 -7.48 17.84
N VAL A 17 12.68 -7.94 18.15
CA VAL A 17 11.61 -8.09 17.16
C VAL A 17 11.48 -6.71 16.54
N ALA A 18 11.91 -6.58 15.29
CA ALA A 18 11.73 -5.36 14.52
C ALA A 18 10.24 -5.04 14.60
N SER A 19 9.91 -3.88 15.19
CA SER A 19 8.54 -3.42 15.33
C SER A 19 7.88 -3.46 13.95
N PRO A 20 6.75 -4.15 13.79
CA PRO A 20 6.18 -4.43 12.48
C PRO A 20 5.79 -3.15 11.74
N ASP A 21 6.02 -3.13 10.42
CA ASP A 21 5.62 -2.06 9.48
C ASP A 21 4.09 -2.02 9.32
N ILE A 22 3.40 -1.64 10.39
CA ILE A 22 2.05 -1.11 10.33
C ILE A 22 2.20 0.34 9.86
N ILE A 23 1.39 0.80 8.91
CA ILE A 23 1.37 2.22 8.54
C ILE A 23 0.85 3.02 9.74
N HIS A 24 1.74 3.42 10.63
CA HIS A 24 1.51 4.51 11.56
C HIS A 24 1.85 5.80 10.81
N LEU A 25 1.22 6.91 11.16
CA LEU A 25 1.62 8.27 10.71
C LEU A 25 3.14 8.55 10.88
N ARG A 26 3.86 7.72 11.64
CA ARG A 26 5.30 7.81 11.91
C ARG A 26 6.22 6.88 11.09
N THR A 27 5.73 5.85 10.38
CA THR A 27 6.60 4.77 9.85
C THR A 27 7.16 4.98 8.43
N GLY A 28 6.97 6.15 7.80
CA GLY A 28 7.75 6.51 6.60
C GLY A 28 7.56 5.58 5.39
N VAL A 29 6.36 5.00 5.26
CA VAL A 29 6.01 4.03 4.21
C VAL A 29 6.32 4.61 2.82
N PRO A 30 6.96 3.84 1.92
CA PRO A 30 7.18 4.25 0.55
C PRO A 30 5.91 4.77 -0.12
N SER A 31 6.03 5.91 -0.81
CA SER A 31 4.94 6.43 -1.64
C SER A 31 5.47 7.19 -2.84
N VAL A 32 4.65 7.26 -3.87
CA VAL A 32 4.85 8.12 -5.04
C VAL A 32 3.70 9.09 -5.15
N LEU A 33 4.03 10.36 -5.40
CA LEU A 33 3.03 11.38 -5.67
C LEU A 33 2.67 11.36 -7.17
N GLN A 34 1.40 11.19 -7.49
CA GLN A 34 0.89 11.23 -8.85
C GLN A 34 -0.11 12.38 -9.03
N ARG A 35 -0.13 12.94 -10.24
CA ARG A 35 -1.09 13.99 -10.63
C ARG A 35 -2.20 13.36 -11.46
N ILE A 36 -3.46 13.67 -11.14
CA ILE A 36 -4.58 13.25 -11.98
C ILE A 36 -4.51 14.02 -13.31
N SER A 37 -4.39 13.29 -14.42
CA SER A 37 -4.19 13.89 -15.75
C SER A 37 -5.29 14.90 -16.09
N GLY A 38 -4.87 16.08 -16.56
CA GLY A 38 -5.78 17.18 -16.88
C GLY A 38 -6.27 17.99 -15.67
N THR A 39 -5.68 17.82 -14.49
CA THR A 39 -6.02 18.57 -13.28
C THR A 39 -4.77 19.05 -12.53
N THR A 40 -4.98 19.88 -11.49
CA THR A 40 -3.97 20.27 -10.50
C THR A 40 -3.97 19.36 -9.26
N TRP A 41 -4.80 18.31 -9.24
CA TRP A 41 -4.95 17.44 -8.07
C TRP A 41 -3.88 16.35 -8.05
N PHE A 42 -3.38 16.09 -6.85
CA PHE A 42 -2.40 15.05 -6.59
C PHE A 42 -2.96 14.03 -5.62
N TYR A 43 -2.53 12.78 -5.78
CA TYR A 43 -2.80 11.68 -4.87
C TYR A 43 -1.52 10.88 -4.68
N LYS A 44 -1.42 10.19 -3.55
CA LYS A 44 -0.30 9.30 -3.27
C LYS A 44 -0.66 7.87 -3.61
N ILE A 45 0.29 7.15 -4.19
CA ILE A 45 0.28 5.70 -4.26
C ILE A 45 1.31 5.21 -3.25
N TRP A 46 0.80 4.78 -2.11
CA TRP A 46 1.57 4.14 -1.05
C TRP A 46 1.83 2.68 -1.43
N PHE A 47 2.96 2.12 -1.02
CA PHE A 47 3.22 0.71 -1.25
C PHE A 47 4.04 0.06 -0.13
N SER A 48 3.78 -1.23 0.08
CA SER A 48 4.46 -2.05 1.08
C SER A 48 4.57 -3.52 0.62
N GLU A 49 5.62 -4.19 1.07
CA GLU A 49 5.75 -5.65 0.99
C GLU A 49 5.35 -6.36 2.30
N SER A 50 4.99 -5.60 3.34
CA SER A 50 4.40 -6.15 4.55
C SER A 50 2.96 -6.63 4.29
N THR A 51 2.41 -7.52 5.11
CA THR A 51 1.01 -7.98 4.97
C THR A 51 0.00 -7.09 5.71
N HIS A 52 0.48 -6.00 6.31
CA HIS A 52 -0.32 -5.12 7.15
C HIS A 52 -1.15 -4.11 6.36
N LEU A 53 -2.44 -4.05 6.73
CA LEU A 53 -3.35 -3.04 6.21
C LEU A 53 -2.98 -1.64 6.72
N PRO A 54 -3.25 -0.61 5.92
CA PRO A 54 -2.96 0.77 6.29
C PRO A 54 -3.91 1.24 7.40
N GLU A 55 -3.41 2.03 8.36
CA GLU A 55 -4.28 2.58 9.39
C GLU A 55 -5.40 3.45 8.79
N PRO A 56 -6.60 3.44 9.40
CA PRO A 56 -7.72 4.28 8.94
C PRO A 56 -7.41 5.78 8.92
N ASN A 57 -6.44 6.25 9.71
CA ASN A 57 -6.12 7.67 9.82
C ASN A 57 -4.96 8.12 8.90
N CYS A 58 -4.38 7.22 8.11
CA CYS A 58 -3.31 7.56 7.18
C CYS A 58 -3.82 7.80 5.75
N GLY A 59 -3.19 8.74 5.04
CA GLY A 59 -3.52 9.13 3.67
C GLY A 59 -4.74 10.04 3.59
N PHE A 60 -5.05 10.49 2.38
CA PHE A 60 -6.21 11.33 2.07
C PHE A 60 -7.17 10.61 1.13
N ALA A 61 -8.44 11.00 1.13
CA ALA A 61 -9.42 10.51 0.15
C ALA A 61 -8.86 10.60 -1.28
N GLY A 62 -8.95 9.51 -2.03
CA GLY A 62 -8.36 9.37 -3.36
C GLY A 62 -6.95 8.75 -3.37
N ASP A 63 -6.24 8.68 -2.25
CA ASP A 63 -4.97 7.94 -2.20
C ASP A 63 -5.18 6.45 -2.49
N LEU A 64 -4.13 5.82 -3.01
CA LEU A 64 -4.07 4.39 -3.28
C LEU A 64 -3.03 3.73 -2.37
N TYR A 65 -3.26 2.46 -2.02
CA TYR A 65 -2.28 1.66 -1.29
C TYR A 65 -2.15 0.28 -1.94
N ILE A 66 -0.92 -0.09 -2.31
CA ILE A 66 -0.61 -1.34 -2.98
C ILE A 66 0.23 -2.19 -2.05
N ILE A 67 -0.24 -3.38 -1.74
CA ILE A 67 0.43 -4.29 -0.80
C ILE A 67 0.71 -5.62 -1.47
N LYS A 68 1.95 -6.10 -1.32
CA LYS A 68 2.34 -7.45 -1.71
C LYS A 68 2.28 -8.35 -0.49
N ASN A 69 1.37 -9.33 -0.50
CA ASN A 69 1.28 -10.34 0.53
C ASN A 69 1.58 -11.71 -0.09
N LEU A 70 2.75 -12.27 0.25
CA LEU A 70 3.27 -13.50 -0.33
C LEU A 70 3.30 -13.41 -1.88
N SER A 71 2.31 -14.04 -2.53
CA SER A 71 2.16 -14.12 -3.98
C SER A 71 0.97 -13.32 -4.53
N CYS A 72 0.27 -12.57 -3.69
CA CYS A 72 -0.91 -11.80 -4.07
C CYS A 72 -0.65 -10.29 -3.93
N ILE A 73 -1.05 -9.52 -4.93
CA ILE A 73 -1.08 -8.06 -4.84
C ILE A 73 -2.51 -7.58 -4.57
N TYR A 74 -2.66 -6.73 -3.56
CA TYR A 74 -3.92 -6.08 -3.26
C TYR A 74 -3.79 -4.58 -3.46
N VAL A 75 -4.75 -4.00 -4.16
CA VAL A 75 -4.86 -2.55 -4.35
C VAL A 75 -6.04 -2.05 -3.52
N PHE A 76 -5.76 -1.07 -2.67
CA PHE A 76 -6.75 -0.37 -1.86
C PHE A 76 -6.85 1.08 -2.34
N TRP A 77 -8.01 1.68 -2.11
CA TRP A 77 -8.23 3.09 -2.33
C TRP A 77 -8.84 3.71 -1.07
N LYS A 78 -8.49 4.96 -0.80
CA LYS A 78 -9.05 5.72 0.31
C LYS A 78 -10.38 6.31 -0.11
N ARG A 79 -11.46 5.83 0.49
CA ARG A 79 -12.82 6.33 0.24
C ARG A 79 -13.32 7.20 1.37
N ARG A 80 -14.18 8.17 1.02
CA ARG A 80 -14.98 8.92 1.98
C ARG A 80 -16.38 8.30 2.07
N LYS A 81 -16.82 7.99 3.29
CA LYS A 81 -18.19 7.53 3.58
C LYS A 81 -19.14 8.74 3.64
N ASP A 82 -20.44 8.47 3.61
CA ASP A 82 -21.49 9.50 3.66
C ASP A 82 -21.43 10.35 4.95
N ASN A 83 -20.92 9.77 6.04
CA ASN A 83 -20.68 10.46 7.31
C ASN A 83 -19.36 11.25 7.36
N GLY A 84 -18.69 11.43 6.22
CA GLY A 84 -17.40 12.12 6.13
C GLY A 84 -16.18 11.31 6.56
N LYS A 85 -16.35 10.12 7.16
CA LYS A 85 -15.23 9.29 7.62
C LYS A 85 -14.48 8.68 6.45
N GLU A 86 -13.16 8.77 6.48
CA GLU A 86 -12.28 8.17 5.48
C GLU A 86 -11.82 6.77 5.89
N VAL A 87 -11.91 5.82 4.96
CA VAL A 87 -11.50 4.43 5.19
C VAL A 87 -10.82 3.85 3.96
N TRP A 88 -9.90 2.92 4.16
CA TRP A 88 -9.33 2.13 3.07
C TRP A 88 -10.32 1.06 2.63
N SER A 89 -10.42 0.84 1.33
CA SER A 89 -11.31 -0.18 0.75
C SER A 89 -10.60 -0.89 -0.38
N LEU A 90 -10.73 -2.21 -0.41
CA LEU A 90 -10.13 -3.04 -1.46
C LEU A 90 -10.79 -2.73 -2.80
N THR A 91 -10.00 -2.60 -3.87
CA THR A 91 -10.53 -2.47 -5.22
C THR A 91 -11.18 -3.77 -5.66
N ASN A 92 -12.37 -3.70 -6.23
CA ASN A 92 -13.08 -4.84 -6.78
C ASN A 92 -13.27 -4.61 -8.29
N SER A 93 -12.78 -5.53 -9.11
CA SER A 93 -12.86 -5.48 -10.58
C SER A 93 -14.30 -5.48 -11.13
N ALA A 94 -15.28 -5.90 -10.33
CA ALA A 94 -16.69 -5.95 -10.73
C ALA A 94 -17.42 -4.60 -10.68
N LYS A 95 -16.86 -3.56 -10.01
CA LYS A 95 -17.56 -2.29 -9.81
C LYS A 95 -16.68 -1.10 -10.21
N LYS A 96 -17.30 -0.11 -10.88
CA LYS A 96 -16.66 1.18 -11.13
C LYS A 96 -16.47 1.92 -9.80
N ILE A 97 -15.23 2.34 -9.56
CA ILE A 97 -14.84 3.11 -8.38
C ILE A 97 -14.66 4.56 -8.81
N TYR A 98 -15.45 5.46 -8.25
CA TYR A 98 -15.38 6.89 -8.53
C TYR A 98 -14.50 7.59 -7.50
N HIS A 99 -13.80 8.66 -7.93
CA HIS A 99 -13.02 9.47 -7.02
C HIS A 99 -13.93 10.11 -5.96
N PRO A 100 -13.55 10.12 -4.68
CA PRO A 100 -14.42 10.56 -3.58
C PRO A 100 -14.81 12.04 -3.67
N ASP A 101 -13.93 12.89 -4.22
CA ASP A 101 -14.20 14.34 -4.35
C ASP A 101 -14.76 14.76 -5.71
N ASP A 102 -14.62 13.94 -6.77
CA ASP A 102 -15.15 14.28 -8.10
C ASP A 102 -15.49 13.03 -8.92
N SER A 103 -16.79 12.81 -9.12
CA SER A 103 -17.36 11.71 -9.89
C SER A 103 -17.02 11.71 -11.39
N LYS A 104 -16.31 12.73 -11.90
CA LYS A 104 -15.75 12.72 -13.25
C LYS A 104 -14.54 11.80 -13.37
N PHE A 105 -13.88 11.46 -12.27
CA PHE A 105 -12.73 10.55 -12.27
C PHE A 105 -13.12 9.16 -11.80
N VAL A 106 -12.57 8.16 -12.46
CA VAL A 106 -12.79 6.74 -12.19
C VAL A 106 -11.43 6.08 -12.02
N LEU A 107 -11.32 5.20 -11.03
CA LEU A 107 -10.11 4.42 -10.81
C LEU A 107 -9.96 3.41 -11.95
N ASN A 108 -8.82 3.44 -12.61
CA ASN A 108 -8.49 2.54 -13.69
C ASN A 108 -7.28 1.68 -13.32
N ALA A 109 -7.34 0.39 -13.65
CA ALA A 109 -6.20 -0.51 -13.46
C ALA A 109 -5.11 -0.28 -14.54
N GLY A 110 -5.47 0.08 -15.77
CA GLY A 110 -4.55 0.50 -16.82
C GLY A 110 -3.29 -0.37 -16.96
N VAL A 111 -2.13 0.28 -17.11
CA VAL A 111 -0.81 -0.34 -16.92
C VAL A 111 -0.43 -0.36 -15.44
N TYR A 112 -0.72 0.73 -14.74
CA TYR A 112 -0.65 0.89 -13.29
C TYR A 112 -1.97 1.50 -12.77
N PRO A 113 -2.33 1.30 -11.48
CA PRO A 113 -3.54 1.87 -10.92
C PRO A 113 -3.49 3.41 -10.90
N GLU A 114 -4.50 4.06 -11.48
CA GLU A 114 -4.56 5.52 -11.56
C GLU A 114 -5.97 6.09 -11.72
N TRP A 115 -6.15 7.36 -11.35
CA TRP A 115 -7.40 8.08 -11.60
C TRP A 115 -7.43 8.68 -13.00
N ARG A 116 -8.48 8.36 -13.77
CA ARG A 116 -8.68 8.91 -15.12
C ARG A 116 -10.06 9.51 -15.29
N ASN A 117 -10.16 10.51 -16.16
CA ASN A 117 -11.44 11.12 -16.50
C ASN A 117 -12.34 10.09 -17.21
N LYS A 118 -13.57 9.90 -16.73
CA LYS A 118 -14.56 8.93 -17.24
C LYS A 118 -14.91 9.09 -18.72
N ARG A 119 -14.67 10.26 -19.32
CA ARG A 119 -14.88 10.53 -20.75
C ARG A 119 -13.77 9.98 -21.64
N SER A 120 -12.61 9.69 -21.06
CA SER A 120 -11.53 9.02 -21.79
C SER A 120 -11.99 7.60 -22.13
N LYS A 121 -11.61 7.07 -23.30
CA LYS A 121 -11.92 5.68 -23.69
C LYS A 121 -11.19 4.71 -22.76
N ILE A 122 -11.80 4.41 -21.61
CA ILE A 122 -11.19 3.62 -20.55
C ILE A 122 -11.91 2.28 -20.46
N THR A 123 -11.16 1.19 -20.65
CA THR A 123 -11.53 -0.14 -20.19
C THR A 123 -11.46 -0.14 -18.66
N TRP A 124 -12.60 0.09 -18.01
CA TRP A 124 -12.72 0.16 -16.55
C TRP A 124 -12.58 -1.21 -15.87
N SER A 125 -12.57 -2.30 -16.65
CA SER A 125 -12.59 -3.70 -16.22
C SER A 125 -11.19 -4.34 -16.14
N GLY A 126 -10.15 -3.57 -15.85
CA GLY A 126 -8.79 -4.11 -15.78
C GLY A 126 -8.53 -4.87 -14.48
N ASP A 127 -7.54 -5.75 -14.50
CA ASP A 127 -7.09 -6.50 -13.33
C ASP A 127 -6.20 -5.62 -12.44
N PHE A 128 -6.75 -5.18 -11.31
CA PHE A 128 -6.02 -4.37 -10.33
C PHE A 128 -4.85 -5.12 -9.69
N GLN A 129 -4.93 -6.45 -9.56
CA GLN A 129 -3.81 -7.24 -9.06
C GLN A 129 -2.64 -7.14 -10.04
N GLN A 130 -2.87 -7.44 -11.31
CA GLN A 130 -1.84 -7.36 -12.35
C GLN A 130 -1.29 -5.93 -12.53
N ALA A 131 -2.16 -4.91 -12.43
CA ALA A 131 -1.74 -3.51 -12.45
C ALA A 131 -0.83 -3.16 -11.26
N GLY A 132 -1.17 -3.65 -10.06
CA GLY A 132 -0.35 -3.50 -8.87
C GLY A 132 1.00 -4.22 -8.98
N GLU A 133 1.02 -5.44 -9.53
CA GLU A 133 2.26 -6.18 -9.83
C GLU A 133 3.19 -5.38 -10.75
N ARG A 134 2.65 -4.86 -11.85
CA ARG A 134 3.41 -4.00 -12.78
C ARG A 134 3.92 -2.75 -12.09
N PHE A 135 3.08 -2.09 -11.28
CA PHE A 135 3.51 -0.92 -10.51
C PHE A 135 4.70 -1.26 -9.62
N LEU A 136 4.61 -2.31 -8.79
CA LEU A 136 5.70 -2.72 -7.90
C LEU A 136 6.95 -3.16 -8.66
N SER A 137 6.82 -3.83 -9.81
CA SER A 137 7.96 -4.21 -10.65
C SER A 137 8.76 -3.01 -11.16
N GLY A 138 8.10 -1.86 -11.39
CA GLY A 138 8.76 -0.61 -11.78
C GLY A 138 9.62 0.00 -10.67
N PHE A 139 9.41 -0.41 -9.42
CA PHE A 139 10.22 -0.03 -8.25
C PHE A 139 11.17 -1.16 -7.80
N GLY A 140 11.02 -2.37 -8.39
CA GLY A 140 11.76 -3.57 -8.05
C GLY A 140 12.87 -3.90 -9.04
N LEU A 141 13.98 -3.17 -8.99
CA LEU A 141 15.37 -3.60 -9.25
C LEU A 141 16.28 -2.42 -8.92
N GLY A 142 16.28 -2.02 -7.65
CA GLY A 142 17.03 -0.86 -7.18
C GLY A 142 17.42 -1.01 -5.73
N SER A 143 18.62 -1.54 -5.53
CA SER A 143 19.44 -1.44 -4.32
C SER A 143 19.67 0.03 -3.94
N SER A 144 18.64 0.72 -3.45
CA SER A 144 18.87 2.02 -2.84
C SER A 144 19.53 1.76 -1.49
N LYS A 145 20.81 2.11 -1.37
CA LYS A 145 21.56 2.19 -0.10
C LYS A 145 20.85 3.05 0.97
N GLY A 146 19.71 3.68 0.66
CA GLY A 146 18.82 4.38 1.59
C GLY A 146 17.65 3.55 2.17
N ARG A 147 17.44 2.30 1.72
CA ARG A 147 16.42 1.37 2.25
C ARG A 147 16.90 -0.09 2.18
N PRO A 148 17.60 -0.60 3.21
CA PRO A 148 18.02 -1.98 3.23
C PRO A 148 16.85 -2.90 3.57
N ILE A 149 16.74 -3.98 2.79
CA ILE A 149 15.95 -5.17 3.14
C ILE A 149 16.82 -5.97 4.12
N VAL A 150 16.31 -6.25 5.31
CA VAL A 150 16.92 -7.21 6.23
C VAL A 150 16.17 -8.53 6.03
N LEU A 151 16.90 -9.55 5.57
CA LEU A 151 16.45 -10.95 5.52
C LEU A 151 16.43 -11.54 6.94
#